data_AF-A0A945HKX7-F1
#
_entry.id   AF-A0A945HKX7-F1
#
_cell.length_a   1.000
_cell.length_b   1.000
_cell.length_c   1.000
_cell.angle_alpha   90.00
_cell.angle_beta   90.00
_cell.angle_gamma   90.00
#
_symmetry.space_group_name_H-M   'P 1'
#
loop_
_entity.id
_entity.type
_entity.pdbx_description
1 polymer ?
#
loop_
_entity_poly.entity_id
_entity_poly.type
_entity_poly.pdbx_seq_one_letter_code
_entity_poly.pdbx_strand_id
1 'polypeptide(L)' 'MTKKKKNLISIVPAFVFIGLAIGIQTRNIFLHTEIGFFTGVLVYFFLNNKNSNS' A
#
# COMPACT_ATOMS: atom_id res chain seq x y z
N MET A 1 -20.27 -2.66 -10.50
CA MET A 1 -18.93 -2.69 -11.13
C MET A 1 -18.04 -1.48 -10.81
N THR A 2 -18.48 -0.49 -10.02
CA THR A 2 -17.67 0.66 -9.56
C THR A 2 -17.03 0.47 -8.17
N LYS A 3 -17.55 -0.47 -7.35
CA LYS A 3 -17.03 -0.78 -6.00
C LYS A 3 -15.62 -1.39 -5.99
N LYS A 4 -15.26 -2.21 -6.98
CA LYS A 4 -13.96 -2.93 -7.02
C LYS A 4 -12.77 -1.98 -7.26
N LYS A 5 -12.90 -1.01 -8.18
CA LYS A 5 -11.85 -0.01 -8.49
C LYS A 5 -11.56 0.93 -7.30
N LYS A 6 -12.59 1.33 -6.55
CA LYS A 6 -12.42 2.19 -5.35
C LYS A 6 -11.61 1.52 -4.25
N ASN A 7 -11.70 0.19 -4.13
CA ASN A 7 -11.01 -0.58 -3.08
C ASN A 7 -9.50 -0.74 -3.37
N LEU A 8 -9.11 -0.81 -4.65
CA LEU A 8 -7.71 -0.92 -5.07
C LEU A 8 -6.91 0.36 -4.80
N ILE A 9 -7.53 1.53 -4.93
CA ILE A 9 -6.88 2.83 -4.64
C ILE A 9 -6.55 2.97 -3.15
N SER A 10 -7.32 2.34 -2.26
CA SER A 10 -7.09 2.38 -0.81
C SER A 10 -5.95 1.48 -0.34
N ILE A 11 -5.37 0.65 -1.22
CA ILE A 11 -4.29 -0.27 -0.84
C ILE A 11 -3.00 0.50 -0.48
N VAL A 12 -2.63 1.51 -1.28
CA VAL A 12 -1.39 2.28 -1.08
C VAL A 12 -1.44 3.08 0.24
N PRO A 13 -2.51 3.86 0.54
CA PRO A 13 -2.64 4.53 1.83
C PRO A 13 -2.57 3.55 3.01
N ALA A 14 -3.20 2.38 2.91
CA ALA A 14 -3.20 1.39 4.00
C ALA A 14 -1.78 0.90 4.34
N PHE A 15 -0.97 0.57 3.32
CA PHE A 15 0.41 0.14 3.54
C PHE A 15 1.31 1.27 4.08
N VAL A 16 1.08 2.51 3.68
CA VAL A 16 1.78 3.68 4.24
C VAL A 16 1.43 3.88 5.72
N PHE A 17 0.15 3.77 6.09
CA PHE A 17 -0.26 3.87 7.50
C PHE A 17 0.33 2.75 8.37
N ILE A 18 0.43 1.53 7.84
CA ILE A 18 1.09 0.41 8.54
C ILE A 18 2.58 0.69 8.73
N GLY A 19 3.28 1.14 7.68
CA GLY A 19 4.70 1.52 7.75
C GLY A 19 4.95 2.64 8.75
N LEU A 20 4.06 3.64 8.79
CA LEU A 20 4.11 4.75 9.73
C LEU A 20 3.86 4.28 11.18
N ALA A 21 2.87 3.42 11.42
CA ALA A 21 2.60 2.87 12.76
C ALA A 21 3.79 2.06 13.30
N ILE A 22 4.40 1.21 12.45
CA ILE A 22 5.61 0.46 12.80
C ILE A 22 6.78 1.40 13.04
N GLY A 23 6.94 2.43 12.20
CA GLY A 23 8.01 3.42 12.32
C GLY A 23 7.93 4.26 13.59
N ILE A 24 6.73 4.59 14.06
CA ILE A 24 6.51 5.22 15.36
C ILE A 24 6.96 4.26 16.48
N GLN A 25 6.58 2.99 16.38
CA GLN A 25 6.93 1.97 17.37
C GLN A 25 8.44 1.73 17.48
N THR A 26 9.16 1.69 16.35
CA THR A 26 10.61 1.46 16.29
C THR A 26 11.46 2.73 16.38
N ARG A 27 10.82 3.90 16.57
CA ARG A 27 11.45 5.25 16.53
C ARG A 27 12.18 5.56 15.22
N ASN A 28 11.92 4.81 14.16
CA ASN A 28 12.54 5.00 12.86
C ASN A 28 11.47 5.17 11.77
N ILE A 29 10.79 6.31 11.83
CA ILE A 29 9.60 6.61 11.01
C ILE A 29 9.93 6.66 9.52
N PHE A 30 11.04 7.29 9.14
CA PHE A 30 11.40 7.47 7.74
C PHE A 30 11.66 6.13 7.04
N LEU A 31 12.47 5.27 7.63
CA LEU A 31 12.86 3.99 7.05
C LEU A 31 11.65 3.05 6.87
N HIS A 32 10.77 2.96 7.88
CA HIS A 32 9.57 2.12 7.77
C HIS A 32 8.47 2.71 6.91
N THR A 33 8.36 4.04 6.82
CA THR A 33 7.41 4.70 5.91
C THR A 33 7.83 4.49 4.45
N GLU A 34 9.12 4.58 4.13
CA GLU A 34 9.63 4.27 2.78
C GLU A 34 9.35 2.81 2.42
N ILE A 35 9.67 1.87 3.30
CA ILE A 35 9.40 0.44 3.07
C ILE A 35 7.89 0.19 2.88
N GLY A 36 7.03 0.81 3.70
CA GLY A 36 5.57 0.70 3.57
C GLY A 36 5.05 1.27 2.25
N PHE A 37 5.61 2.40 1.80
CA PHE A 37 5.28 3.02 0.52
C PHE A 37 5.69 2.13 -0.67
N PHE A 38 6.94 1.66 -0.71
CA PHE A 38 7.43 0.77 -1.78
C PHE A 38 6.62 -0.54 -1.84
N THR A 39 6.33 -1.14 -0.69
CA THR A 39 5.52 -2.35 -0.61
C THR A 39 4.09 -2.10 -1.11
N GLY A 40 3.47 -0.97 -0.71
CA GLY A 40 2.13 -0.60 -1.16
C GLY A 40 2.05 -0.38 -2.67
N VAL A 41 3.05 0.29 -3.26
CA VAL A 41 3.17 0.48 -4.72
C VAL A 41 3.34 -0.86 -5.44
N LEU A 42 4.19 -1.75 -4.92
CA LEU A 42 4.41 -3.08 -5.51
C LEU A 42 3.12 -3.91 -5.51
N VAL A 43 2.42 -3.97 -4.38
CA VAL A 43 1.14 -4.70 -4.25
C VAL A 43 0.07 -4.09 -5.16
N TYR A 44 0.00 -2.75 -5.24
CA TYR A 44 -0.90 -2.07 -6.17
C TYR A 44 -0.63 -2.48 -7.62
N PHE A 45 0.64 -2.54 -8.03
CA PHE A 45 1.02 -2.95 -9.38
C PHE A 45 0.60 -4.39 -9.68
N PHE A 46 0.85 -5.34 -8.77
CA PHE A 46 0.42 -6.74 -8.93
C PHE A 46 -1.10 -6.88 -9.02
N LEU A 47 -1.83 -6.16 -8.17
CA LEU A 47 -3.29 -6.21 -8.15
C LEU A 47 -3.91 -5.54 -9.39
N ASN A 48 -3.33 -4.44 -9.86
CA ASN A 48 -3.76 -3.75 -11.07
C ASN A 48 -3.56 -4.65 -12.32
N ASN A 49 -2.43 -5.36 -12.41
CA ASN A 49 -2.17 -6.30 -13.50
C ASN A 49 -3.14 -7.50 -13.48
N LYS A 50 -3.49 -8.03 -12.31
CA LYS A 50 -4.49 -9.11 -12.20
C LYS A 50 -5.90 -8.68 -12.58
N ASN A 51 -6.28 -7.43 -12.36
CA ASN A 51 -7.60 -6.93 -12.73
C ASN A 51 -7.74 -6.66 -14.25
N SER A 52 -6.64 -6.66 -15.02
CA SER A 52 -6.67 -6.48 -16.48
C SER A 52 -6.81 -7.79 -17.26
N ASN A 53 -6.78 -8.95 -16.59
CA ASN A 53 -6.79 -10.28 -17.20
C ASN A 53 -8.01 -11.12 -16.78
N SER A 54 -9.10 -10.48 -16.34
CA SER A 54 -10.36 -11.12 -15.94
C SER A 54 -11.56 -10.51 -16.62
#